data_AF-W7DN57-F1
#
_entry.id   AF-W7DN57-F1
#
_cell.length_a   1.000
_cell.length_b   1.000
_cell.length_c   1.000
_cell.angle_alpha   90.00
_cell.angle_beta   90.00
_cell.angle_gamma   90.00
#
_symmetry.space_group_name_H-M   'P 1'
#
loop_
_entity.id
_entity.type
_entity.pdbx_description
1 polymer ?
#
loop_
_entity_poly.entity_id
_entity_poly.type
_entity_poly.pdbx_seq_one_letter_code
_entity_poly.pdbx_strand_id
1 'polypeptide(L)'
;MEKVSLGDIPVQKAEVGPNFLYTFNGLGDWNFLKMNVSIEDMEARIQINAGRPHVYYSKQYAAITILDQENKEKYHESFIGTATYAAKLDKVKLAIGDLIQVEHEEPQHRLIIQNQMNHLYLENNKTVTYRVTSNGLVVVK
;
A
#
# COMPACT_ATOMS: atom_id res chain seq x y z
N MET A 1 -31.38 31.13 13.98
CA MET A 1 -30.08 30.61 13.51
C MET A 1 -29.84 29.32 14.25
N GLU A 2 -29.98 28.20 13.57
CA GLU A 2 -29.81 26.87 14.16
C GLU A 2 -28.32 26.64 14.38
N LYS A 3 -27.90 26.43 15.64
CA LYS A 3 -26.52 26.08 15.97
C LYS A 3 -26.29 24.65 15.50
N VAL A 4 -25.55 24.48 14.41
CA VAL A 4 -25.03 23.16 14.02
C VAL A 4 -24.10 22.67 15.12
N SER A 5 -24.45 21.53 15.71
CA SER A 5 -23.64 20.81 16.68
C SER A 5 -22.39 20.25 15.99
N LEU A 6 -21.20 20.53 16.53
CA LEU A 6 -19.93 19.94 16.05
C LEU A 6 -19.90 18.40 16.18
N GLY A 7 -20.88 17.79 16.86
CA GLY A 7 -21.00 16.34 17.03
C GLY A 7 -21.55 15.57 15.83
N ASP A 8 -22.05 16.25 14.80
CA ASP A 8 -22.68 15.61 13.63
C ASP A 8 -21.76 15.52 12.40
N ILE A 9 -20.48 15.92 12.52
CA ILE A 9 -19.49 15.77 11.45
C ILE A 9 -18.99 14.31 11.47
N PRO A 10 -19.21 13.52 10.40
CA PRO A 10 -18.67 12.17 10.34
C PRO A 10 -17.16 12.20 10.50
N VAL A 11 -16.62 11.46 11.48
CA VAL A 11 -15.18 11.28 11.61
C VAL A 11 -14.70 10.54 10.37
N GLN A 12 -13.93 11.24 9.53
CA GLN A 12 -13.33 10.63 8.35
C GLN A 12 -12.40 9.50 8.79
N LYS A 13 -12.56 8.34 8.16
CA LYS A 13 -11.75 7.15 8.44
C LYS A 13 -10.63 7.04 7.41
N ALA A 14 -9.44 6.65 7.86
CA ALA A 14 -8.27 6.55 6.99
C ALA A 14 -8.50 5.55 5.86
N GLU A 15 -9.25 4.50 6.12
CA GLU A 15 -9.47 3.39 5.21
C GLU A 15 -10.59 3.65 4.18
N VAL A 16 -11.35 4.76 4.31
CA VAL A 16 -12.43 5.15 3.36
C VAL A 16 -11.94 6.24 2.42
N GLY A 17 -11.86 5.93 1.13
CA GLY A 17 -11.40 6.88 0.11
C GLY A 17 -11.11 6.22 -1.24
N PRO A 18 -10.95 7.00 -2.30
CA PRO A 18 -10.79 6.49 -3.66
C PRO A 18 -9.34 6.13 -3.99
N ASN A 19 -8.34 6.66 -3.27
CA ASN A 19 -6.93 6.57 -3.66
C ASN A 19 -6.02 6.41 -2.44
N PHE A 20 -5.13 5.42 -2.51
CA PHE A 20 -4.17 5.12 -1.46
C PHE A 20 -2.77 5.02 -2.03
N LEU A 21 -1.84 5.79 -1.45
CA LEU A 21 -0.42 5.73 -1.81
C LEU A 21 0.33 4.90 -0.78
N TYR A 22 0.92 3.81 -1.25
CA TYR A 22 1.88 3.00 -0.54
C TYR A 22 3.27 3.46 -0.94
N THR A 23 4.06 3.88 0.03
CA THR A 23 5.45 4.30 -0.12
C THR A 23 6.33 3.36 0.67
N PHE A 24 7.27 2.71 -0.03
CA PHE A 24 8.24 1.79 0.55
C PHE A 24 9.62 2.45 0.46
N ASN A 25 10.25 2.64 1.62
CA ASN A 25 11.51 3.32 1.75
C ASN A 25 12.64 2.36 2.15
N GLY A 26 13.80 2.59 1.56
CA GLY A 26 15.01 1.82 1.79
C GLY A 26 15.95 2.49 2.79
N LEU A 27 17.22 2.10 2.76
CA LEU A 27 18.28 2.70 3.58
C LEU A 27 18.40 4.22 3.35
N GLY A 28 18.31 5.01 4.42
CA GLY A 28 18.34 6.48 4.30
C GLY A 28 17.03 7.05 3.75
N ASP A 29 15.94 6.31 3.94
CA ASP A 29 14.57 6.66 3.62
C ASP A 29 14.32 6.97 2.13
N TRP A 30 15.22 6.50 1.27
CA TRP A 30 15.07 6.65 -0.17
C TRP A 30 13.89 5.81 -0.66
N ASN A 31 13.03 6.39 -1.48
CA ASN A 31 11.87 5.68 -1.99
C ASN A 31 12.25 4.76 -3.16
N PHE A 32 12.21 3.45 -2.92
CA PHE A 32 12.55 2.45 -3.93
C PHE A 32 11.34 1.88 -4.66
N LEU A 33 10.16 1.95 -4.01
CA LEU A 33 8.93 1.37 -4.51
C LEU A 33 7.74 2.22 -4.07
N LYS A 34 6.83 2.46 -5.02
CA LYS A 34 5.50 3.02 -4.76
C LYS A 34 4.44 2.10 -5.35
N MET A 35 3.31 2.01 -4.66
CA MET A 35 2.10 1.44 -5.22
C MET A 35 0.95 2.42 -4.99
N ASN A 36 0.30 2.85 -6.09
CA ASN A 36 -0.92 3.64 -6.02
C ASN A 36 -2.11 2.70 -6.25
N VAL A 37 -3.00 2.60 -5.27
CA VAL A 37 -4.23 1.83 -5.34
C VAL A 37 -5.39 2.80 -5.57
N SER A 38 -5.98 2.74 -6.76
CA SER A 38 -7.19 3.47 -7.13
C SER A 38 -8.39 2.54 -7.02
N ILE A 39 -9.31 2.86 -6.09
CA ILE A 39 -10.61 2.20 -5.94
C ILE A 39 -11.57 2.67 -7.04
N GLU A 40 -11.42 3.93 -7.49
CA GLU A 40 -12.22 4.49 -8.58
C GLU A 40 -11.95 3.76 -9.91
N ASP A 41 -10.67 3.55 -10.23
CA ASP A 41 -10.26 2.86 -11.46
C ASP A 41 -10.17 1.34 -11.30
N MET A 42 -10.28 0.84 -10.06
CA MET A 42 -9.99 -0.55 -9.69
C MET A 42 -8.66 -1.02 -10.29
N GLU A 43 -7.58 -0.29 -10.01
CA GLU A 43 -6.23 -0.57 -10.50
C GLU A 43 -5.19 -0.31 -9.40
N ALA A 44 -4.22 -1.22 -9.26
CA ALA A 44 -2.97 -0.96 -8.56
C ALA A 44 -1.86 -0.66 -9.58
N ARG A 45 -1.21 0.49 -9.42
CA ARG A 45 -0.06 0.90 -10.22
C ARG A 45 1.20 0.79 -9.38
N ILE A 46 2.09 -0.14 -9.73
CA ILE A 46 3.32 -0.42 -9.00
C ILE A 46 4.50 0.20 -9.76
N GLN A 47 5.18 1.15 -9.13
CA GLN A 47 6.35 1.82 -9.68
C GLN A 47 7.59 1.47 -8.87
N ILE A 48 8.54 0.80 -9.52
CA ILE A 48 9.85 0.47 -8.98
C ILE A 48 10.86 1.50 -9.49
N ASN A 49 11.62 2.11 -8.59
CA ASN A 49 12.74 2.98 -8.94
C ASN A 49 14.03 2.16 -9.02
N ALA A 50 14.89 2.47 -10.00
CA ALA A 50 16.15 1.74 -10.16
C ALA A 50 17.06 1.94 -8.94
N GLY A 51 17.59 0.86 -8.37
CA GLY A 51 18.42 0.91 -7.16
C GLY A 51 18.35 -0.34 -6.30
N ARG A 52 18.84 -0.23 -5.06
CA ARG A 52 18.89 -1.32 -4.08
C ARG A 52 18.15 -0.93 -2.80
N PRO A 53 17.13 -1.67 -2.36
CA PRO A 53 16.31 -1.24 -1.21
C PRO A 53 17.17 -0.95 0.02
N HIS A 54 18.03 -1.87 0.43
CA HIS A 54 18.81 -1.73 1.64
C HIS A 54 20.10 -2.58 1.59
N VAL A 55 21.26 -1.93 1.43
CA VAL A 55 22.55 -2.61 1.17
C VAL A 55 23.05 -3.51 2.32
N TYR A 56 22.47 -3.41 3.52
CA TYR A 56 22.78 -4.28 4.66
C TYR A 56 21.80 -5.46 4.87
N TYR A 57 20.77 -5.61 4.02
CA TYR A 57 19.78 -6.70 4.11
C TYR A 57 19.91 -7.68 2.95
N SER A 58 20.52 -8.84 3.18
CA SER A 58 20.71 -9.89 2.18
C SER A 58 19.50 -10.81 1.96
N LYS A 59 18.39 -10.53 2.64
CA LYS A 59 17.12 -11.26 2.57
C LYS A 59 16.04 -10.38 1.96
N GLN A 60 14.83 -10.94 1.81
CA GLN A 60 13.64 -10.16 1.50
C GLN A 60 13.52 -9.00 2.48
N TYR A 61 13.41 -7.80 1.92
CA TYR A 61 13.28 -6.54 2.63
C TYR A 61 11.85 -5.99 2.50
N ALA A 62 11.21 -6.21 1.36
CA ALA A 62 9.80 -5.91 1.15
C ALA A 62 9.18 -6.85 0.12
N ALA A 63 7.85 -6.95 0.11
CA ALA A 63 7.12 -7.66 -0.94
C ALA A 63 5.73 -7.04 -1.15
N ILE A 64 5.20 -7.22 -2.35
CA ILE A 64 3.79 -6.97 -2.67
C ILE A 64 3.21 -8.29 -3.19
N THR A 65 2.06 -8.69 -2.66
CA THR A 65 1.26 -9.79 -3.19
C THR A 65 -0.18 -9.33 -3.35
N ILE A 66 -0.75 -9.51 -4.54
CA ILE A 66 -2.16 -9.23 -4.81
C ILE A 66 -2.84 -10.55 -5.17
N LEU A 67 -3.88 -10.91 -4.43
CA LEU A 67 -4.67 -12.13 -4.62
C LEU A 67 -6.11 -11.78 -5.01
N ASP A 68 -6.73 -12.61 -5.84
CA ASP A 68 -8.17 -12.54 -6.05
C ASP A 68 -8.97 -13.14 -4.86
N GLN A 69 -10.30 -13.15 -5.00
CA GLN A 69 -11.21 -13.68 -3.98
C GLN A 69 -11.06 -15.19 -3.73
N GLU A 70 -10.47 -15.93 -4.68
CA GLU A 70 -10.19 -17.38 -4.57
C GLU A 70 -8.76 -17.64 -4.05
N ASN A 71 -8.06 -16.60 -3.59
CA ASN A 71 -6.65 -16.59 -3.18
C ASN A 71 -5.68 -16.94 -4.31
N LYS A 72 -6.07 -16.76 -5.57
CA LYS A 72 -5.16 -16.94 -6.70
C LYS A 72 -4.35 -15.66 -6.90
N GLU A 73 -3.05 -15.83 -7.11
CA GLU A 73 -2.13 -14.72 -7.32
C GLU A 73 -2.40 -13.98 -8.63
N LYS A 74 -2.58 -12.67 -8.52
CA LYS A 74 -2.67 -11.72 -9.64
C LYS A 74 -1.35 -11.00 -9.86
N TYR A 75 -0.58 -10.81 -8.80
CA TYR A 75 0.72 -10.17 -8.81
C TYR A 75 1.54 -10.59 -7.59
N HIS A 76 2.83 -10.82 -7.79
CA HIS A 76 3.81 -10.93 -6.72
C HIS A 76 5.14 -10.32 -7.17
N GLU A 77 5.75 -9.54 -6.30
CA GLU A 77 7.12 -9.06 -6.47
C GLU A 77 7.79 -8.97 -5.09
N SER A 78 8.95 -9.62 -4.97
CA SER A 78 9.76 -9.66 -3.75
C SER A 78 11.08 -8.93 -3.94
N PHE A 79 11.42 -8.09 -2.96
CA PHE A 79 12.58 -7.21 -3.00
C PHE A 79 13.63 -7.67 -1.99
N ILE A 80 14.71 -8.30 -2.47
CA ILE A 80 15.90 -8.59 -1.66
C ILE A 80 16.67 -7.28 -1.45
N GLY A 81 16.97 -6.95 -0.19
CA GLY A 81 17.53 -5.63 0.15
C GLY A 81 18.82 -5.28 -0.59
N THR A 82 19.72 -6.25 -0.79
CA THR A 82 21.01 -6.06 -1.47
C THR A 82 20.94 -6.17 -2.99
N ALA A 83 19.84 -6.67 -3.56
CA ALA A 83 19.71 -6.84 -5.00
C ALA A 83 19.46 -5.50 -5.69
N THR A 84 19.99 -5.36 -6.91
CA THR A 84 19.74 -4.17 -7.75
C THR A 84 18.55 -4.43 -8.65
N TYR A 85 17.57 -3.53 -8.62
CA TYR A 85 16.38 -3.56 -9.45
C TYR A 85 16.45 -2.48 -10.53
N ALA A 86 15.89 -2.77 -11.70
CA ALA A 86 15.68 -1.77 -12.75
C ALA A 86 14.39 -0.98 -12.49
N ALA A 87 14.29 0.21 -13.08
CA ALA A 87 13.02 0.94 -13.06
C ALA A 87 11.96 0.15 -13.83
N LYS A 88 10.77 0.01 -13.23
CA LYS A 88 9.67 -0.77 -13.80
C LYS A 88 8.35 -0.12 -13.42
N LEU A 89 7.36 -0.27 -14.30
CA LEU A 89 6.00 0.16 -14.03
C LEU A 89 5.04 -0.97 -14.40
N ASP A 90 4.36 -1.52 -13.40
CA ASP A 90 3.32 -2.52 -13.56
C ASP A 90 1.95 -1.92 -13.25
N LYS A 91 0.91 -2.51 -13.88
CA LYS A 91 -0.49 -2.21 -13.64
C LYS A 91 -1.23 -3.52 -13.41
N VAL A 92 -1.95 -3.60 -12.30
CA VAL A 92 -2.73 -4.78 -11.92
C VAL A 92 -4.18 -4.34 -11.77
N LYS A 93 -5.08 -4.91 -12.58
CA LYS A 93 -6.52 -4.70 -12.40
C LYS A 93 -6.95 -5.27 -11.06
N LEU A 94 -7.76 -4.55 -10.32
CA LEU A 94 -8.34 -4.96 -9.04
C LEU A 94 -9.83 -5.31 -9.22
N ALA A 95 -10.36 -6.00 -8.24
CA ALA A 95 -11.78 -6.19 -8.04
C ALA A 95 -12.11 -6.03 -6.55
N ILE A 96 -13.35 -5.65 -6.23
CA ILE A 96 -13.85 -5.71 -4.86
C ILE A 96 -13.61 -7.12 -4.32
N GLY A 97 -13.10 -7.24 -3.10
CA GLY A 97 -12.82 -8.51 -2.44
C GLY A 97 -11.38 -9.01 -2.61
N ASP A 98 -10.62 -8.51 -3.59
CA ASP A 98 -9.19 -8.79 -3.75
C ASP A 98 -8.41 -8.46 -2.47
N LEU A 99 -7.32 -9.18 -2.23
CA LEU A 99 -6.40 -8.96 -1.12
C LEU A 99 -5.12 -8.32 -1.63
N ILE A 100 -4.69 -7.26 -0.96
CA ILE A 100 -3.41 -6.58 -1.16
C ILE A 100 -2.59 -6.80 0.11
N GLN A 101 -1.65 -7.75 0.07
CA GLN A 101 -0.68 -7.99 1.13
C GLN A 101 0.61 -7.25 0.80
N VAL A 102 1.14 -6.55 1.80
CA VAL A 102 2.46 -5.93 1.72
C VAL A 102 3.30 -6.34 2.91
N GLU A 103 4.59 -6.52 2.64
CA GLU A 103 5.59 -6.86 3.64
C GLU A 103 6.71 -5.84 3.62
N HIS A 104 7.26 -5.52 4.79
CA HIS A 104 8.41 -4.64 4.92
C HIS A 104 9.17 -4.93 6.22
N GLU A 105 10.49 -5.09 6.16
CA GLU A 105 11.32 -5.40 7.34
C GLU A 105 11.42 -4.26 8.37
N GLU A 106 11.09 -3.02 7.99
CA GLU A 106 11.22 -1.79 8.81
C GLU A 106 9.95 -0.91 8.70
N PRO A 107 8.75 -1.45 8.98
CA PRO A 107 7.49 -0.83 8.59
C PRO A 107 7.21 0.50 9.32
N GLN A 108 7.59 0.62 10.60
CA GLN A 108 7.25 1.75 11.48
C GLN A 108 7.71 3.12 10.96
N HIS A 109 8.75 3.15 10.13
CA HIS A 109 9.30 4.39 9.58
C HIS A 109 9.41 4.39 8.05
N ARG A 110 9.34 3.22 7.42
CA ARG A 110 9.65 3.06 5.99
C ARG A 110 8.54 2.44 5.15
N LEU A 111 7.45 2.01 5.77
CA LEU A 111 6.21 1.72 5.07
C LEU A 111 5.18 2.80 5.42
N ILE A 112 4.74 3.57 4.44
CA ILE A 112 3.73 4.61 4.62
C ILE A 112 2.57 4.30 3.69
N ILE A 113 1.37 4.19 4.25
CA ILE A 113 0.16 3.91 3.50
C ILE A 113 -0.81 5.03 3.82
N GLN A 114 -1.02 5.93 2.85
CA GLN A 114 -1.77 7.16 3.08
C GLN A 114 -2.95 7.25 2.13
N ASN A 115 -4.14 7.49 2.70
CA ASN A 115 -5.30 7.89 1.93
C ASN A 115 -5.10 9.31 1.38
N GLN A 116 -5.13 9.43 0.06
CA GLN A 116 -4.81 10.68 -0.61
C GLN A 116 -5.96 11.71 -0.56
N MET A 117 -7.18 11.29 -0.22
CA MET A 117 -8.33 12.18 -0.09
C MET A 117 -8.33 12.94 1.25
N ASN A 118 -8.04 12.25 2.36
CA ASN A 118 -8.12 12.83 3.70
C ASN A 118 -6.76 12.93 4.41
N HIS A 119 -5.69 12.49 3.76
CA HIS A 119 -4.30 12.51 4.24
C HIS A 119 -4.05 11.69 5.52
N LEU A 120 -5.02 10.90 5.97
CA LEU A 120 -4.85 9.98 7.08
C LEU A 120 -4.04 8.75 6.66
N TYR A 121 -3.33 8.18 7.63
CA TYR A 121 -2.48 7.01 7.43
C TYR A 121 -3.21 5.74 7.86
N LEU A 122 -3.09 4.68 7.07
CA LEU A 122 -3.58 3.36 7.44
C LEU A 122 -2.57 2.68 8.36
N GLU A 123 -3.07 1.86 9.28
CA GLU A 123 -2.25 1.01 10.14
C GLU A 123 -1.38 0.11 9.28
N ASN A 124 -0.09 0.01 9.59
CA ASN A 124 0.83 -0.90 8.94
C ASN A 124 1.59 -1.73 9.99
N ASN A 125 2.12 -2.86 9.53
CA ASN A 125 2.93 -3.78 10.30
C ASN A 125 3.96 -4.41 9.36
N LYS A 126 4.81 -5.28 9.90
CA LYS A 126 5.81 -6.01 9.11
C LYS A 126 5.16 -6.80 7.95
N THR A 127 3.95 -7.29 8.19
CA THR A 127 3.03 -7.81 7.19
C THR A 127 1.67 -7.18 7.46
N VAL A 128 1.03 -6.64 6.43
CA VAL A 128 -0.34 -6.15 6.52
C VAL A 128 -1.09 -6.49 5.23
N THR A 129 -2.34 -6.94 5.39
CA THR A 129 -3.21 -7.30 4.28
C THR A 129 -4.43 -6.40 4.30
N TYR A 130 -4.76 -5.80 3.16
CA TYR A 130 -5.98 -5.03 2.97
C TYR A 130 -6.89 -5.73 1.98
N ARG A 131 -8.18 -5.72 2.27
CA ARG A 131 -9.22 -6.12 1.33
C ARG A 131 -9.71 -4.89 0.57
N VAL A 132 -9.81 -5.01 -0.75
CA VAL A 132 -10.43 -4.01 -1.62
C VAL A 132 -11.94 -4.01 -1.38
N THR A 133 -12.52 -2.83 -1.18
CA THR A 133 -13.98 -2.64 -1.03
C THR A 133 -14.47 -1.60 -2.03
N SER A 134 -15.79 -1.43 -2.15
CA SER A 134 -16.35 -0.39 -3.02
C SER A 134 -15.99 1.04 -2.59
N ASN A 135 -15.64 1.25 -1.32
CA ASN A 135 -15.49 2.58 -0.72
C ASN A 135 -14.08 2.85 -0.17
N GLY A 136 -13.14 1.93 -0.39
CA GLY A 136 -11.82 2.02 0.22
C GLY A 136 -11.17 0.67 0.46
N LEU A 137 -10.30 0.64 1.45
CA LEU A 137 -9.57 -0.54 1.89
C LEU A 137 -10.02 -0.92 3.29
N VAL A 138 -9.92 -2.20 3.66
CA VAL A 138 -10.16 -2.64 5.03
C VAL A 138 -9.05 -3.58 5.43
N VAL A 139 -8.40 -3.33 6.57
CA VAL A 139 -7.37 -4.24 7.08
C VAL A 139 -7.98 -5.61 7.41
N VAL A 140 -7.33 -6.67 6.98
CA VAL A 140 -7.66 -8.05 7.35
C VAL A 140 -6.86 -8.37 8.62
N LYS A 141 -7.59 -8.75 9.68
CA LYS A 141 -7.01 -9.15 10.97
C LYS A 141 -6.99 -10.66 11.10
#